data_AF-L1JHY6-F1
#
_entry.id   AF-L1JHY6-F1
#
_cell.length_a   1.000
_cell.length_b   1.000
_cell.length_c   1.000
_cell.angle_alpha   90.00
_cell.angle_beta   90.00
_cell.angle_gamma   90.00
#
_symmetry.space_group_name_H-M   'P 1'
#
loop_
_entity.id
_entity.type
_entity.pdbx_description
1 polymer ?
#
loop_
_entity_poly.entity_id
_entity_poly.type
_entity_poly.pdbx_seq_one_letter_code
_entity_poly.pdbx_strand_id
1 'polypeptide(L)'
;MIVGCGSSKLSKILYDLGHRRITNVDIDEGIIEDMKRKYEEEAPEMSWVTCDITKAKESLEEDESFDLILDKGTLDALLCADGVTDGYMEILRLLRVGGVFSVISFRPAELIAQFLRVPELPVEVEIKTLETGSSTRKASMFLLRKISALPWVDRDEVRSYQNDVIKVS
;
A
#
# COMPACT_ATOMS: atom_id res chain seq x y z
N MET A 1 -4.22 6.14 -4.65
CA MET A 1 -3.63 6.50 -3.34
C MET A 1 -2.15 6.17 -3.32
N ILE A 2 -1.33 6.95 -2.63
CA ILE A 2 0.04 6.57 -2.25
C ILE A 2 0.05 6.41 -0.72
N VAL A 3 0.32 5.21 -0.25
CA VAL A 3 0.41 4.90 1.19
C VAL A 3 1.85 5.06 1.69
N GLY A 4 2.01 5.63 2.88
CA GLY A 4 3.29 6.04 3.45
C GLY A 4 4.09 6.90 2.47
N CYS A 5 3.46 7.97 1.98
CA CYS A 5 4.01 8.78 0.89
C CYS A 5 5.34 9.46 1.25
N GLY A 6 5.57 9.72 2.55
CA GLY A 6 6.72 10.45 3.06
C GLY A 6 6.92 11.79 2.33
N SER A 7 8.17 12.24 2.27
CA SER A 7 8.57 13.41 1.48
C SER A 7 8.90 13.08 0.01
N SER A 8 8.44 11.91 -0.49
CA SER A 8 8.80 11.42 -1.82
C SER A 8 8.15 12.25 -2.94
N LYS A 9 8.87 12.44 -4.05
CA LYS A 9 8.35 13.11 -5.26
C LYS A 9 7.46 12.21 -6.13
N LEU A 10 7.19 10.97 -5.73
CA LEU A 10 6.47 10.00 -6.55
C LEU A 10 5.09 10.51 -6.98
N SER A 11 4.32 11.07 -6.04
CA SER A 11 3.00 11.63 -6.35
C SER A 11 3.08 12.79 -7.33
N LYS A 12 4.03 13.70 -7.16
CA LYS A 12 4.25 14.81 -8.09
C LYS A 12 4.63 14.32 -9.50
N ILE A 13 5.48 13.30 -9.60
CA ILE A 13 5.84 12.71 -10.89
C ILE A 13 4.60 12.13 -11.59
N LEU A 14 3.77 11.36 -10.87
CA LEU A 14 2.53 10.81 -11.42
C LEU A 14 1.54 11.91 -11.82
N TYR A 15 1.47 12.97 -11.03
CA TYR A 15 0.66 14.15 -11.31
C TYR A 15 1.07 14.81 -12.63
N ASP A 16 2.37 15.00 -12.83
CA ASP A 16 2.94 15.59 -14.05
C ASP A 16 2.76 14.69 -15.29
N LEU A 17 2.65 13.37 -15.08
CA LEU A 17 2.29 12.40 -16.11
C LEU A 17 0.77 12.36 -16.41
N GLY A 18 -0.04 13.18 -15.74
CA GLY A 18 -1.47 13.34 -16.00
C GLY A 18 -2.40 12.64 -15.00
N HIS A 19 -1.87 11.95 -13.98
CA HIS A 19 -2.69 11.35 -12.92
C HIS A 19 -3.03 12.41 -11.85
N ARG A 20 -4.14 13.13 -12.02
CA ARG A 20 -4.46 14.30 -11.19
C ARG A 20 -5.05 13.98 -9.82
N ARG A 21 -5.93 12.97 -9.72
CA ARG A 21 -6.62 12.59 -8.48
C ARG A 21 -5.77 11.64 -7.65
N ILE A 22 -4.84 12.19 -6.86
CA ILE A 22 -3.94 11.41 -6.00
C ILE A 22 -4.18 11.78 -4.54
N THR A 23 -4.61 10.81 -3.74
CA THR A 23 -4.61 10.91 -2.28
C THR A 23 -3.28 10.38 -1.75
N ASN A 24 -2.55 11.23 -1.06
CA ASN A 24 -1.29 10.93 -0.38
C ASN A 24 -1.57 10.74 1.11
N VAL A 25 -1.13 9.62 1.67
CA VAL A 25 -1.35 9.31 3.08
C VAL A 25 -0.06 8.92 3.78
N ASP A 26 0.11 9.39 5.01
CA ASP A 26 1.22 9.06 5.89
C ASP A 26 0.77 9.20 7.36
N ILE A 27 1.43 8.50 8.27
CA ILE A 27 1.14 8.60 9.70
C ILE A 27 1.77 9.87 10.30
N ASP A 28 2.82 10.40 9.66
CA ASP A 28 3.49 11.63 10.09
C ASP A 28 2.73 12.87 9.61
N GLU A 29 2.03 13.53 10.54
CA GLU A 29 1.27 14.76 10.30
C GLU A 29 2.16 15.90 9.78
N GLY A 30 3.37 16.06 10.32
CA GLY A 30 4.28 17.12 9.91
C GLY A 30 4.70 16.97 8.45
N ILE A 31 5.01 15.75 8.02
CA ILE A 31 5.32 15.47 6.61
C ILE A 31 4.11 15.77 5.71
N ILE A 32 2.90 15.39 6.13
CA ILE A 32 1.67 15.65 5.37
C ILE A 32 1.44 17.15 5.21
N GLU A 33 1.58 17.94 6.28
CA GLU A 33 1.43 19.39 6.25
C GLU A 33 2.49 20.06 5.35
N ASP A 34 3.75 19.66 5.48
CA ASP A 34 4.86 20.19 4.68
C ASP A 34 4.65 19.92 3.19
N MET A 35 4.27 18.69 2.85
CA MET A 35 4.09 18.28 1.45
C MET A 35 2.83 18.89 0.84
N LYS A 36 1.76 19.07 1.63
CA LYS A 36 0.58 19.81 1.21
C LYS A 36 0.95 21.26 0.84
N ARG A 37 1.59 21.98 1.75
CA ARG A 37 2.04 23.37 1.52
C ARG A 37 2.94 23.49 0.29
N LYS A 38 3.80 22.50 0.09
CA LYS A 38 4.74 22.48 -1.03
C LYS A 38 4.06 22.35 -2.40
N TYR A 39 2.94 21.64 -2.48
CA TYR A 39 2.32 21.27 -3.75
C TYR A 39 0.90 21.82 -3.95
N GLU A 40 0.33 22.54 -2.99
CA GLU A 40 -1.05 23.04 -3.06
C GLU A 40 -1.30 23.97 -4.26
N GLU A 41 -0.31 24.77 -4.67
CA GLU A 41 -0.44 25.66 -5.84
C GLU A 41 -0.19 24.94 -7.17
N GLU A 42 0.84 24.08 -7.23
CA GLU A 42 1.23 23.39 -8.48
C GLU A 42 0.35 22.17 -8.81
N ALA A 43 -0.27 21.58 -7.79
CA ALA A 43 -1.04 20.35 -7.90
C ALA A 43 -2.27 20.34 -6.98
N PRO A 44 -3.22 21.28 -7.19
CA PRO A 44 -4.35 21.49 -6.29
C PRO A 44 -5.33 20.31 -6.23
N GLU A 45 -5.35 19.42 -7.23
CA GLU A 45 -6.18 18.21 -7.21
C GLU A 45 -5.60 17.07 -6.34
N MET A 46 -4.37 17.20 -5.83
CA MET A 46 -3.84 16.23 -4.86
C MET A 46 -4.43 16.45 -3.48
N SER A 47 -4.78 15.36 -2.82
CA SER A 47 -5.20 15.36 -1.41
C SER A 47 -4.08 14.82 -0.53
N TRP A 48 -3.98 15.35 0.69
CA TRP A 48 -2.96 15.00 1.67
C TRP A 48 -3.66 14.72 2.99
N VAL A 49 -3.51 13.51 3.53
CA VAL A 49 -4.27 13.02 4.68
C VAL A 49 -3.35 12.34 5.68
N THR A 50 -3.33 12.82 6.91
CA THR A 50 -2.71 12.12 8.04
C THR A 50 -3.53 10.88 8.35
N CYS A 51 -2.92 9.70 8.22
CA CYS A 51 -3.61 8.43 8.34
C CYS A 51 -2.66 7.33 8.82
N ASP A 52 -2.97 6.72 9.96
CA ASP A 52 -2.45 5.40 10.30
C ASP A 52 -3.19 4.37 9.44
N ILE A 53 -2.48 3.72 8.51
CA ILE A 53 -3.09 2.76 7.60
C ILE A 53 -3.69 1.56 8.33
N THR A 54 -3.23 1.21 9.54
CA THR A 54 -3.80 0.13 10.34
C THR A 54 -5.20 0.45 10.89
N LYS A 55 -5.56 1.75 10.87
CA LYS A 55 -6.84 2.29 11.33
C LYS A 55 -7.46 3.22 10.29
N ALA A 56 -7.23 2.94 9.00
CA ALA A 56 -7.54 3.87 7.93
C ALA A 56 -9.02 4.28 7.88
N LYS A 57 -9.95 3.45 8.38
CA LYS A 57 -11.38 3.78 8.48
C LYS A 57 -11.67 5.09 9.23
N GLU A 58 -10.80 5.51 10.16
CA GLU A 58 -10.94 6.78 10.91
C GLU A 58 -10.72 8.03 10.05
N SER A 59 -9.83 7.96 9.05
CA SER A 59 -9.51 9.09 8.15
C SER A 59 -10.04 8.91 6.73
N LEU A 60 -10.35 7.67 6.33
CA LEU A 60 -10.79 7.25 5.00
C LEU A 60 -11.99 6.31 5.14
N GLU A 61 -13.16 6.91 5.31
CA GLU A 61 -14.40 6.20 5.64
C GLU A 61 -14.94 5.36 4.47
N GLU A 62 -14.76 5.81 3.23
CA GLU A 62 -15.34 5.18 2.05
C GLU A 62 -14.60 3.89 1.66
N ASP A 63 -15.34 2.79 1.62
CA ASP A 63 -14.87 1.52 1.08
C ASP A 63 -14.79 1.61 -0.44
N GLU A 64 -13.91 0.82 -1.06
CA GLU A 64 -13.79 0.70 -2.52
C GLU A 64 -13.61 2.03 -3.26
N SER A 65 -12.91 2.98 -2.63
CA SER A 65 -12.72 4.34 -3.11
C SER A 65 -11.51 4.53 -4.03
N PHE A 66 -10.65 3.51 -4.19
CA PHE A 66 -9.42 3.62 -4.99
C PHE A 66 -9.29 2.57 -6.10
N ASP A 67 -8.95 3.03 -7.31
CA ASP A 67 -8.56 2.19 -8.45
C ASP A 67 -7.16 1.57 -8.29
N LEU A 68 -6.25 2.35 -7.71
CA LEU A 68 -4.83 2.04 -7.59
C LEU A 68 -4.31 2.54 -6.24
N ILE A 69 -3.67 1.65 -5.51
CA ILE A 69 -2.91 1.98 -4.29
C ILE A 69 -1.45 1.63 -4.55
N LEU A 70 -0.55 2.59 -4.32
CA LEU A 70 0.89 2.42 -4.47
C LEU A 70 1.56 2.43 -3.11
N ASP A 71 2.38 1.41 -2.88
CA ASP A 71 3.24 1.27 -1.70
C ASP A 71 4.70 1.14 -2.15
N LYS A 72 5.55 1.98 -1.56
CA LYS A 72 6.99 1.97 -1.78
C LYS A 72 7.70 1.87 -0.41
N GLY A 73 7.54 0.73 0.24
CA GLY A 73 8.27 0.34 1.46
C GLY A 73 7.47 0.46 2.76
N THR A 74 6.20 0.86 2.72
CA THR A 74 5.31 0.90 3.88
C THR A 74 4.94 -0.50 4.35
N LEU A 75 4.65 -1.45 3.45
CA LEU A 75 4.44 -2.85 3.85
C LEU A 75 5.70 -3.42 4.49
N ASP A 76 6.89 -3.07 3.99
CA ASP A 76 8.17 -3.51 4.60
C ASP A 76 8.33 -2.97 6.03
N ALA A 77 7.87 -1.74 6.29
CA ALA A 77 7.86 -1.14 7.63
C ALA A 77 6.81 -1.79 8.54
N LEU A 78 5.60 -2.02 8.01
CA LEU A 78 4.54 -2.71 8.74
C LEU A 78 4.92 -4.14 9.08
N LEU A 79 5.65 -4.87 8.22
CA LEU A 79 6.16 -6.22 8.52
C LEU A 79 7.18 -6.27 9.66
N CYS A 80 7.83 -5.15 9.97
CA CYS A 80 8.68 -5.05 11.18
C CYS A 80 7.86 -4.76 12.45
N ALA A 81 6.60 -4.37 12.30
CA ALA A 81 5.70 -4.01 13.38
C ALA A 81 4.54 -5.01 13.47
N ASP A 82 3.82 -5.03 14.59
CA ASP A 82 2.67 -5.93 14.77
C ASP A 82 1.37 -5.35 14.14
N GLY A 83 1.47 -4.68 12.99
CA GLY A 83 0.35 -3.94 12.35
C GLY A 83 0.05 -4.33 10.90
N VAL A 84 0.83 -5.27 10.34
CA VAL A 84 0.77 -5.58 8.91
C VAL A 84 -0.58 -6.17 8.47
N THR A 85 -1.21 -7.02 9.29
CA THR A 85 -2.52 -7.59 8.98
C THR A 85 -3.60 -6.52 8.90
N ASP A 86 -3.64 -5.64 9.90
CA ASP A 86 -4.66 -4.59 9.95
C ASP A 86 -4.48 -3.58 8.81
N GLY A 87 -3.24 -3.16 8.54
CA GLY A 87 -2.94 -2.32 7.38
C GLY A 87 -3.31 -3.00 6.06
N TYR A 88 -3.02 -4.30 5.91
CA TYR A 88 -3.36 -5.03 4.70
C TYR A 88 -4.89 -5.15 4.49
N MET A 89 -5.64 -5.44 5.54
CA MET A 89 -7.10 -5.50 5.48
C MET A 89 -7.72 -4.14 5.13
N GLU A 90 -7.19 -3.04 5.66
CA GLU A 90 -7.63 -1.69 5.30
C GLU A 90 -7.30 -1.36 3.84
N ILE A 91 -6.14 -1.75 3.33
CA ILE A 91 -5.78 -1.59 1.91
C ILE A 91 -6.79 -2.31 1.01
N LEU A 92 -7.16 -3.55 1.33
CA LEU A 92 -8.15 -4.30 0.56
C LEU A 92 -9.57 -3.75 0.69
N ARG A 93 -9.93 -3.16 1.83
CA ARG A 93 -11.21 -2.46 2.04
C ARG A 93 -11.30 -1.22 1.14
N LEU A 94 -10.24 -0.42 1.12
CA LEU A 94 -10.15 0.82 0.34
C LEU A 94 -10.05 0.58 -1.16
N LEU A 95 -9.45 -0.53 -1.59
CA LEU A 95 -9.32 -0.89 -3.00
C LEU A 95 -10.65 -1.37 -3.56
N ARG A 96 -11.09 -0.82 -4.69
CA ARG A 96 -12.30 -1.31 -5.36
C ARG A 96 -12.10 -2.69 -5.98
N VAL A 97 -13.20 -3.38 -6.28
CA VAL A 97 -13.15 -4.58 -7.12
C VAL A 97 -12.54 -4.25 -8.48
N GLY A 98 -11.57 -5.07 -8.90
CA GLY A 98 -10.75 -4.88 -10.10
C GLY A 98 -9.62 -3.87 -9.94
N GLY A 99 -9.54 -3.16 -8.81
CA GLY A 99 -8.43 -2.27 -8.48
C GLY A 99 -7.13 -3.03 -8.21
N VAL A 100 -6.01 -2.29 -8.23
CA VAL A 100 -4.67 -2.84 -8.04
C VAL A 100 -3.97 -2.22 -6.83
N PHE A 101 -3.38 -3.05 -5.99
CA PHE A 101 -2.39 -2.65 -4.99
C PHE A 101 -1.00 -3.03 -5.51
N SER A 102 -0.14 -2.04 -5.70
CA SER A 102 1.23 -2.23 -6.18
C SER A 102 2.21 -2.00 -5.04
N VAL A 103 2.97 -3.03 -4.69
CA VAL A 103 4.00 -2.96 -3.64
C VAL A 103 5.37 -3.05 -4.28
N ILE A 104 6.26 -2.13 -3.94
CA ILE A 104 7.69 -2.22 -4.24
C ILE A 104 8.41 -2.58 -2.94
N SER A 105 9.07 -3.73 -2.91
CA SER A 105 9.78 -4.22 -1.73
C SER A 105 11.21 -4.64 -2.05
N PHE A 106 12.08 -4.51 -1.06
CA PHE A 106 13.47 -5.00 -1.08
C PHE A 106 13.66 -6.28 -0.26
N ARG A 107 12.59 -6.84 0.31
CA ARG A 107 12.60 -8.12 1.04
C ARG A 107 12.61 -9.31 0.06
N PRO A 108 12.93 -10.54 0.53
CA PRO A 108 12.81 -11.75 -0.26
C PRO A 108 11.43 -11.85 -0.92
N ALA A 109 11.38 -12.13 -2.22
CA ALA A 109 10.15 -12.00 -2.97
C ALA A 109 9.11 -13.05 -2.57
N GLU A 110 9.58 -14.23 -2.19
CA GLU A 110 8.78 -15.35 -1.74
C GLU A 110 8.04 -15.01 -0.44
N LEU A 111 8.70 -14.32 0.50
CA LEU A 111 8.11 -13.88 1.76
C LEU A 111 6.93 -12.92 1.50
N ILE A 112 7.15 -11.88 0.70
CA ILE A 112 6.10 -10.91 0.38
C ILE A 112 4.97 -11.57 -0.42
N ALA A 113 5.29 -12.46 -1.36
CA ALA A 113 4.28 -13.17 -2.14
C ALA A 113 3.38 -14.04 -1.28
N GLN A 114 3.94 -14.80 -0.32
CA GLN A 114 3.17 -15.62 0.61
C GLN A 114 2.31 -14.75 1.51
N PHE A 115 2.86 -13.65 2.04
CA PHE A 115 2.12 -12.71 2.87
C PHE A 115 0.88 -12.12 2.16
N LEU A 116 1.02 -11.78 0.87
CA LEU A 116 -0.06 -11.21 0.06
C LEU A 116 -1.09 -12.26 -0.41
N ARG A 117 -0.72 -13.55 -0.47
CA ARG A 117 -1.58 -14.64 -0.97
C ARG A 117 -2.28 -15.39 0.15
N VAL A 118 -3.00 -14.65 1.00
CA VAL A 118 -3.86 -15.24 2.02
C VAL A 118 -5.01 -15.99 1.33
N PRO A 119 -5.16 -17.32 1.51
CA PRO A 119 -6.09 -18.14 0.73
C PRO A 119 -7.57 -17.68 0.77
N GLU A 120 -7.98 -17.10 1.89
CA GLU A 120 -9.35 -16.65 2.15
C GLU A 120 -9.65 -15.30 1.49
N LEU A 121 -8.63 -14.59 1.01
CA LEU A 121 -8.79 -13.25 0.45
C LEU A 121 -8.92 -13.29 -1.08
N PRO A 122 -9.82 -12.47 -1.66
CA PRO A 122 -10.10 -12.48 -3.09
C PRO A 122 -9.05 -11.67 -3.85
N VAL A 123 -7.82 -12.17 -3.90
CA VAL A 123 -6.67 -11.47 -4.48
C VAL A 123 -5.85 -12.34 -5.42
N GLU A 124 -5.46 -11.78 -6.56
CA GLU A 124 -4.48 -12.36 -7.48
C GLU A 124 -3.17 -11.57 -7.40
N VAL A 125 -2.04 -12.25 -7.30
CA VAL A 125 -0.73 -11.59 -7.14
C VAL A 125 0.22 -11.99 -8.26
N GLU A 126 0.59 -11.00 -9.07
CA GLU A 126 1.67 -11.08 -10.07
C GLU A 126 2.96 -10.47 -9.50
N ILE A 127 4.12 -11.07 -9.78
CA ILE A 127 5.42 -10.60 -9.28
C ILE A 127 6.29 -10.22 -10.48
N LYS A 128 6.91 -9.04 -10.42
CA LYS A 128 7.87 -8.55 -11.41
C LYS A 128 9.18 -8.20 -10.71
N THR A 129 10.28 -8.78 -11.18
CA THR A 129 11.61 -8.36 -10.73
C THR A 129 11.95 -7.01 -11.37
N LEU A 130 12.38 -6.06 -10.55
CA LEU A 130 12.85 -4.76 -11.01
C LEU A 130 14.37 -4.78 -11.13
N GLU A 131 14.87 -4.45 -12.31
CA GLU A 131 16.29 -4.15 -12.50
C GLU A 131 16.56 -2.73 -11.97
N THR A 132 17.31 -2.65 -10.88
CA THR A 132 17.79 -1.36 -10.36
C THR A 132 19.13 -1.05 -11.03
N GLY A 133 19.37 0.22 -11.38
CA GLY A 133 20.62 0.65 -12.04
C GLY A 133 21.88 0.52 -11.17
N SER A 134 21.76 0.06 -9.91
CA SER A 134 22.89 -0.22 -9.02
C SER A 134 22.96 -1.72 -8.68
N SER A 135 24.15 -2.29 -8.83
CA SER A 135 24.42 -3.73 -8.90
C SER A 135 24.25 -4.52 -7.59
N THR A 136 23.71 -3.94 -6.51
CA THR A 136 23.78 -4.57 -5.17
C THR A 136 22.45 -4.94 -4.54
N ARG A 137 21.29 -4.40 -4.99
CA ARG A 137 19.98 -4.79 -4.43
C ARG A 137 18.91 -4.90 -5.51
N LYS A 138 18.40 -6.11 -5.71
CA LYS A 138 17.23 -6.38 -6.54
C LYS A 138 15.98 -5.99 -5.75
N ALA A 139 15.09 -5.21 -6.37
CA ALA A 139 13.77 -4.93 -5.83
C ALA A 139 12.74 -5.80 -6.57
N SER A 140 11.63 -6.11 -5.91
CA SER A 140 10.49 -6.79 -6.52
C SER A 140 9.26 -5.91 -6.45
N MET A 141 8.49 -5.92 -7.52
CA MET A 141 7.18 -5.28 -7.59
C MET A 141 6.11 -6.36 -7.58
N PHE A 142 5.15 -6.23 -6.66
CA PHE A 142 4.00 -7.10 -6.54
C PHE A 142 2.78 -6.34 -7.02
N LEU A 143 2.05 -6.90 -7.97
CA LEU A 143 0.79 -6.38 -8.47
C LEU A 143 -0.31 -7.28 -7.94
N LEU A 144 -0.97 -6.80 -6.88
CA LEU A 144 -2.12 -7.46 -6.30
C LEU A 144 -3.40 -6.90 -6.91
N ARG A 145 -4.24 -7.74 -7.49
CA ARG A 145 -5.55 -7.37 -8.01
C ARG A 145 -6.65 -7.93 -7.11
N LYS A 146 -7.56 -7.07 -6.65
CA LYS A 146 -8.77 -7.49 -5.93
C LYS A 146 -9.81 -8.01 -6.92
N ILE A 147 -10.20 -9.27 -6.81
CA ILE A 147 -11.05 -9.94 -7.81
C ILE A 147 -12.54 -9.91 -7.45
N SER A 148 -12.89 -9.77 -6.17
CA SER A 148 -14.27 -9.59 -5.71
C SER A 148 -14.32 -8.70 -4.46
N ALA A 149 -15.54 -8.36 -4.04
CA ALA A 149 -15.75 -7.75 -2.73
C ALA A 149 -15.16 -8.66 -1.64
N LEU A 150 -14.71 -8.06 -0.54
CA LEU A 150 -14.18 -8.81 0.59
C LEU A 150 -15.29 -9.69 1.19
N PRO A 151 -15.09 -11.01 1.33
CA PRO A 151 -15.99 -11.83 2.11
C PRO A 151 -15.92 -11.44 3.59
N TRP A 152 -16.84 -11.94 4.40
CA TRP A 152 -16.61 -11.95 5.84
C TRP A 152 -15.43 -12.90 6.11
N VAL A 153 -14.37 -12.36 6.70
CA VAL A 153 -13.15 -13.09 7.04
C VAL A 153 -12.76 -12.68 8.45
N ASP A 154 -12.41 -13.66 9.28
CA ASP A 154 -11.88 -13.40 10.61
C ASP A 154 -10.46 -12.80 10.49
N ARG A 155 -10.27 -11.59 11.01
CA ARG A 155 -8.96 -10.93 11.00
C ARG A 155 -7.93 -11.73 11.79
N ASP A 156 -8.34 -12.51 12.79
CA ASP A 156 -7.44 -13.35 13.57
C ASP A 156 -6.93 -14.56 12.76
N GLU A 157 -7.74 -15.08 11.84
CA GLU A 157 -7.32 -16.14 10.91
C GLU A 157 -6.27 -15.62 9.92
N VAL A 158 -6.52 -14.45 9.33
CA VAL A 158 -5.54 -13.77 8.45
C VAL A 158 -4.24 -13.49 9.20
N ARG A 159 -4.34 -12.98 10.44
CA ARG A 159 -3.19 -12.69 11.30
C ARG A 159 -2.40 -13.96 11.63
N SER A 160 -3.09 -15.07 11.94
CA SER A 160 -2.45 -16.35 12.21
C SER A 160 -1.67 -16.85 11.00
N TYR A 161 -2.29 -16.85 9.82
CA TYR A 161 -1.64 -17.24 8.57
C TYR A 161 -0.38 -16.42 8.30
N GLN A 162 -0.49 -15.09 8.39
CA GLN A 162 0.62 -14.17 8.13
C GLN A 162 1.75 -14.32 9.16
N ASN A 163 1.42 -14.55 10.43
CA ASN A 163 2.42 -14.83 11.47
C ASN A 163 3.17 -16.14 11.20
N ASP A 164 2.49 -17.17 10.71
CA ASP A 164 3.13 -18.43 10.36
C ASP A 164 4.08 -18.26 9.17
N VAL A 165 3.71 -17.46 8.17
CA VAL A 165 4.61 -17.07 7.06
C VAL A 165 5.87 -16.37 7.56
N ILE A 166 5.75 -15.44 8.51
CA ILE A 166 6.90 -14.69 9.06
C ILE A 166 7.82 -15.60 9.90
N LYS A 167 7.28 -16.58 10.63
CA LYS A 167 8.08 -17.50 11.46
C LYS A 167 8.94 -18.48 10.64
N VAL A 168 8.54 -18.79 9.41
CA VAL A 168 9.21 -19.77 8.55
C VAL A 168 10.20 -19.15 7.55
N SER A 169 10.31 -17.82 7.52
CA SER A 169 11.20 -17.04 6.64
C SER A 169 12.46 -16.55 7.34
#